data_AF-A0A1N6PRH8-F1
#
_entry.id   AF-A0A1N6PRH8-F1
#
_cell.length_a   1.000
_cell.length_b   1.000
_cell.length_c   1.000
_cell.angle_alpha   90.00
_cell.angle_beta   90.00
_cell.angle_gamma   90.00
#
_symmetry.space_group_name_H-M   'P 1'
#
loop_
_entity.id
_entity.type
_entity.pdbx_description
1 polymer ?
#
loop_
_entity_poly.entity_id
_entity_poly.type
_entity_poly.pdbx_seq_one_letter_code
_entity_poly.pdbx_strand_id
1 'polypeptide(L)'
;MDKIFFLFSFFSFFLVINAQNFKCKSAHIGKFQIDNGEYGITVIERNSKIQTETNTKMGYKARYDVTWIDDCHYELKNRKVIQGKILEGSTPDDVLRAEILKVINNKVFLKLSSNFSDEIMECEMVKIK
;
A
#
# COMPACT_ATOMS: atom_id res chain seq x y z
N MET A 1 34.87 -45.59 -39.46
CA MET A 1 35.17 -44.89 -38.20
C MET A 1 34.57 -43.51 -38.32
N ASP A 2 33.29 -43.43 -37.98
CA ASP A 2 32.44 -42.28 -38.16
C ASP A 2 32.78 -41.20 -37.14
N LYS A 3 33.04 -39.98 -37.61
CA LYS A 3 33.20 -38.80 -36.75
C LYS A 3 31.94 -37.94 -36.89
N ILE A 4 30.97 -38.24 -36.04
CA ILE A 4 29.78 -37.42 -35.80
C ILE A 4 30.24 -36.09 -35.22
N PHE A 5 30.12 -35.01 -35.99
CA PHE A 5 30.27 -33.64 -35.50
C PHE A 5 29.03 -33.29 -34.67
N PHE A 6 29.17 -33.29 -33.34
CA PHE A 6 28.12 -32.92 -32.41
C PHE A 6 27.96 -31.40 -32.41
N LEU A 7 26.90 -30.90 -33.06
CA LEU A 7 26.51 -29.49 -33.08
C LEU A 7 25.91 -29.13 -31.71
N PHE A 8 26.72 -28.61 -30.80
CA PHE A 8 26.24 -28.15 -29.48
C PHE A 8 25.60 -26.75 -29.63
N SER A 9 24.33 -26.73 -30.02
CA SER A 9 23.50 -25.52 -30.01
C SER A 9 23.25 -25.11 -28.56
N PHE A 10 24.02 -24.14 -28.08
CA PHE A 10 23.88 -23.52 -26.77
C PHE A 10 22.69 -22.55 -26.81
N PHE A 11 21.47 -23.10 -26.82
CA PHE A 11 20.23 -22.34 -26.73
C PHE A 11 20.13 -21.75 -25.32
N SER A 12 20.69 -20.57 -25.15
CA SER A 12 20.68 -19.81 -23.91
C SER A 12 19.23 -19.38 -23.67
N PHE A 13 18.54 -20.13 -22.81
CA PHE A 13 17.21 -19.81 -22.34
C PHE A 13 17.34 -18.53 -21.50
N PHE A 14 17.15 -17.36 -22.14
CA PHE A 14 16.97 -16.11 -21.42
C PHE A 14 15.69 -16.26 -20.60
N LEU A 15 15.86 -16.54 -19.31
CA LEU A 15 14.81 -16.39 -18.33
C LEU A 15 14.41 -14.91 -18.34
N VAL A 16 13.34 -14.61 -19.05
CA VAL A 16 12.63 -13.34 -18.94
C VAL A 16 12.04 -13.34 -17.55
N ILE A 17 12.81 -12.82 -16.58
CA ILE A 17 12.29 -12.49 -15.27
C ILE A 17 11.24 -11.41 -15.56
N ASN A 18 9.97 -11.80 -15.54
CA ASN A 18 8.87 -10.86 -15.53
C ASN A 18 8.99 -10.09 -14.22
N ALA A 19 9.77 -9.01 -14.23
CA ALA A 19 9.56 -7.89 -13.35
C ALA A 19 8.19 -7.33 -13.75
N GLN A 20 7.12 -7.94 -13.22
CA GLN A 20 5.87 -7.24 -13.03
C GLN A 20 6.24 -6.09 -12.11
N ASN A 21 6.64 -4.98 -12.73
CA ASN A 21 7.09 -3.80 -12.04
C ASN A 21 5.81 -3.21 -11.46
N PHE A 22 5.38 -3.77 -10.32
CA PHE A 22 4.26 -3.28 -9.57
C PHE A 22 4.59 -1.82 -9.35
N LYS A 23 3.79 -0.92 -9.95
CA LYS A 23 4.04 0.52 -9.88
C LYS A 23 3.75 1.04 -8.46
N CYS A 24 4.09 0.30 -7.40
CA CYS A 24 3.86 0.63 -6.00
C CYS A 24 4.45 2.00 -5.65
N LYS A 25 5.61 2.33 -6.22
CA LYS A 25 6.23 3.65 -6.09
C LYS A 25 5.32 4.80 -6.54
N SER A 26 4.44 4.56 -7.51
CA SER A 26 3.45 5.56 -7.97
C SER A 26 2.33 5.82 -6.94
N ALA A 27 2.17 4.94 -5.95
CA ALA A 27 1.23 5.07 -4.84
C ALA A 27 1.88 5.64 -3.56
N HIS A 28 3.19 5.97 -3.58
CA HIS A 28 3.89 6.49 -2.41
C HIS A 28 3.39 7.86 -1.98
N ILE A 29 3.12 8.72 -2.96
CA ILE A 29 2.73 10.11 -2.75
C ILE A 29 1.52 10.42 -3.62
N GLY A 30 0.59 11.16 -3.04
CA GLY A 30 -0.58 11.66 -3.75
C GLY A 30 -1.77 11.90 -2.85
N LYS A 31 -2.89 12.18 -3.49
CA LYS A 31 -4.19 12.24 -2.85
C LYS A 31 -5.00 11.04 -3.31
N PHE A 32 -5.55 10.30 -2.36
CA PHE A 32 -6.31 9.09 -2.58
C PHE A 32 -7.69 9.19 -1.95
N GLN A 33 -8.58 8.33 -2.41
CA GLN A 33 -9.94 8.22 -1.91
C GLN A 33 -10.27 6.75 -1.66
N ILE A 34 -10.92 6.49 -0.53
CA ILE A 34 -11.59 5.21 -0.24
C ILE A 34 -13.07 5.51 -0.10
N ASP A 35 -13.91 4.74 -0.77
CA ASP A 35 -15.36 4.77 -0.57
C ASP A 35 -15.75 3.58 0.33
N ASN A 36 -16.12 3.88 1.58
CA ASN A 36 -16.56 2.88 2.55
C ASN A 36 -18.08 2.64 2.50
N GLY A 37 -18.75 3.06 1.42
CA GLY A 37 -20.19 2.92 1.23
C GLY A 37 -20.97 3.70 2.29
N GLU A 38 -21.54 2.97 3.26
CA GLU A 38 -22.39 3.55 4.29
C GLU A 38 -21.64 4.54 5.21
N TYR A 39 -20.33 4.34 5.42
CA TYR A 39 -19.48 5.24 6.21
C TYR A 39 -18.92 6.44 5.42
N GLY A 40 -19.26 6.52 4.12
CA GLY A 40 -18.87 7.61 3.24
C GLY A 40 -17.41 7.56 2.81
N ILE A 41 -16.96 8.70 2.27
CA ILE A 41 -15.66 8.82 1.62
C ILE A 41 -14.59 9.23 2.64
N THR A 42 -13.49 8.48 2.64
CA THR A 42 -12.24 8.87 3.30
C THR A 42 -11.24 9.39 2.27
N VAL A 43 -10.81 10.63 2.44
CA VAL A 43 -9.77 11.26 1.64
C VAL A 43 -8.43 11.14 2.34
N ILE A 44 -7.43 10.64 1.64
CA ILE A 44 -6.08 10.41 2.15
C ILE A 44 -5.11 11.32 1.40
N GLU A 45 -4.41 12.19 2.12
CA GLU A 45 -3.31 13.01 1.59
C GLU A 45 -1.99 12.46 2.14
N ARG A 46 -1.16 11.91 1.24
CA ARG A 46 0.10 11.25 1.60
C ARG A 46 1.29 11.91 0.92
N ASN A 47 2.30 12.24 1.71
CA ASN A 47 3.64 12.59 1.25
C ASN A 47 4.67 11.56 1.76
N SER A 48 5.96 11.81 1.57
CA SER A 48 7.03 10.86 1.92
C SER A 48 7.14 10.52 3.41
N LYS A 49 6.56 11.33 4.31
CA LYS A 49 6.69 11.17 5.77
C LYS A 49 5.36 11.13 6.51
N ILE A 50 4.28 11.62 5.91
CA ILE A 50 3.03 11.90 6.60
C ILE A 50 1.86 11.46 5.74
N GLN A 51 0.86 10.86 6.38
CA GLN A 51 -0.45 10.59 5.84
C GLN A 51 -1.51 11.29 6.70
N THR A 52 -2.40 12.05 6.07
CA THR A 52 -3.59 12.62 6.72
C THR A 52 -4.84 12.04 6.11
N GLU A 53 -5.73 11.53 6.95
CA GLU A 53 -7.01 10.93 6.55
C GLU A 53 -8.14 11.81 7.04
N THR A 54 -9.10 12.10 6.17
CA THR A 54 -10.28 12.92 6.49
C THR A 54 -11.52 12.20 5.99
N ASN A 55 -12.47 11.94 6.89
CA ASN A 55 -13.81 11.50 6.55
C ASN A 55 -14.80 12.54 7.08
N THR A 56 -15.31 13.37 6.17
CA THR A 56 -16.22 14.47 6.52
C THR A 56 -17.56 13.96 7.04
N LYS A 57 -18.08 12.84 6.49
CA LYS A 57 -19.36 12.27 6.91
C LYS A 57 -19.31 11.79 8.36
N MET A 58 -18.19 11.20 8.77
CA MET A 58 -17.96 10.76 10.15
C MET A 58 -17.42 11.86 11.06
N GLY A 59 -17.13 13.06 10.54
CA GLY A 59 -16.47 14.13 11.29
C GLY A 59 -15.09 13.73 11.84
N TYR A 60 -14.39 12.85 11.12
CA TYR A 60 -13.12 12.26 11.56
C TYR A 60 -11.95 12.80 10.75
N LYS A 61 -10.85 13.13 11.45
CA LYS A 61 -9.58 13.49 10.83
C LYS A 61 -8.43 12.98 11.68
N ALA A 62 -7.50 12.26 11.07
CA ALA A 62 -6.31 11.76 11.74
C ALA A 62 -5.06 11.92 10.87
N ARG A 63 -3.92 11.92 11.54
CA ARG A 63 -2.60 11.96 10.92
C ARG A 63 -1.76 10.79 11.41
N TYR A 64 -0.94 10.27 10.53
CA TYR A 64 0.04 9.22 10.78
C TYR A 64 1.40 9.65 10.25
N ASP A 65 2.45 9.14 10.88
CA ASP A 65 3.79 9.12 10.31
C ASP A 65 3.91 7.90 9.39
N VAL A 66 4.51 8.09 8.22
CA VAL A 66 4.69 7.07 7.18
C VAL A 66 6.15 6.65 7.17
N THR A 67 6.40 5.35 7.29
CA THR A 67 7.73 4.75 7.11
C THR A 67 7.69 3.71 6.00
N TRP A 68 8.38 3.97 4.89
CA TRP A 68 8.52 3.01 3.80
C TRP A 68 9.59 1.98 4.16
N ILE A 69 9.23 0.69 4.09
CA ILE A 69 10.15 -0.43 4.28
C ILE A 69 10.80 -0.76 2.92
N ASP A 70 9.98 -0.79 1.87
CA ASP A 70 10.40 -0.93 0.47
C ASP A 70 9.38 -0.25 -0.45
N ASP A 71 9.43 -0.52 -1.76
CA ASP A 71 8.54 0.09 -2.74
C ASP A 71 7.05 -0.28 -2.54
N CYS A 72 6.74 -1.47 -2.00
CA CYS A 72 5.37 -1.96 -1.84
C CYS A 72 4.93 -2.08 -0.37
N HIS A 73 5.82 -1.93 0.61
CA HIS A 73 5.50 -2.05 2.03
C HIS A 73 5.78 -0.76 2.80
N TYR A 74 4.82 -0.34 3.61
CA TYR A 74 4.98 0.78 4.53
C TYR A 74 4.21 0.60 5.83
N GLU A 75 4.64 1.35 6.84
CA GLU A 75 3.99 1.40 8.15
C GLU A 75 3.39 2.79 8.39
N LEU A 76 2.23 2.82 9.05
CA LEU A 76 1.62 4.01 9.62
C LEU A 76 1.72 3.94 11.14
N LYS A 77 2.34 4.97 11.73
CA LYS A 77 2.66 5.04 13.17
C LYS A 77 2.17 6.35 13.78
N ASN A 78 2.26 6.44 15.10
CA ASN A 78 2.04 7.69 15.86
C ASN A 78 0.71 8.37 15.51
N ARG A 79 -0.38 7.59 15.47
CA ARG A 79 -1.70 8.11 15.09
C ARG A 79 -2.07 9.29 15.98
N LYS A 80 -2.34 10.43 15.35
CA LYS A 80 -2.85 11.63 16.02
C LYS A 80 -4.23 11.98 15.46
N VAL A 81 -5.27 11.81 16.27
CA VAL A 81 -6.62 12.26 15.93
C VAL A 81 -6.66 13.78 16.07
N ILE A 82 -6.98 14.47 14.97
CA ILE A 82 -7.10 15.93 14.89
C ILE A 82 -8.57 16.34 15.10
N GLN A 83 -9.51 15.54 14.62
CA GLN A 83 -10.95 15.76 14.76
C GLN A 83 -11.67 14.43 14.90
N GLY A 84 -12.72 14.38 15.72
CA GLY A 84 -13.52 13.18 15.98
C GLY A 84 -13.17 12.54 17.33
N LYS A 85 -13.85 11.43 17.65
CA LYS A 85 -13.60 10.69 18.90
C LYS A 85 -12.30 9.89 18.78
N ILE A 86 -11.50 9.90 19.85
CA ILE A 86 -10.39 8.97 20.00
C ILE A 86 -11.03 7.61 20.35
N LEU A 87 -10.67 6.57 19.60
CA LEU A 87 -11.04 5.20 19.96
C LEU A 87 -10.31 4.82 21.24
N GLU A 88 -11.07 4.44 22.26
CA GLU A 88 -10.58 3.84 23.50
C GLU A 88 -9.67 2.64 23.15
N GLY A 89 -8.53 2.53 23.83
CA GLY A 89 -7.58 1.42 23.64
C GLY A 89 -6.50 1.64 22.58
N SER A 90 -6.49 2.76 21.86
CA SER A 90 -5.37 3.08 20.96
C SER A 90 -4.14 3.53 21.74
N THR A 91 -2.99 2.97 21.40
CA THR A 91 -1.70 3.27 22.04
C THR A 91 -0.72 3.93 21.06
N PRO A 92 0.29 4.67 21.54
CA PRO A 92 1.36 5.19 20.67
C PRO A 92 2.12 4.12 19.90
N ASP A 93 2.13 2.89 20.42
CA ASP A 93 2.81 1.73 19.82
C ASP A 93 1.94 1.01 18.77
N ASP A 94 0.73 1.49 18.50
CA ASP A 94 -0.12 0.98 17.44
C ASP A 94 0.54 1.23 16.07
N VAL A 95 0.81 0.15 15.35
CA VAL A 95 1.40 0.18 14.00
C VAL A 95 0.46 -0.52 13.03
N LEU A 96 0.00 0.22 12.03
CA LEU A 96 -0.66 -0.37 10.86
C LEU A 96 0.39 -0.64 9.79
N ARG A 97 0.32 -1.80 9.16
CA ARG A 97 1.20 -2.21 8.07
C ARG A 97 0.38 -2.34 6.80
N ALA A 98 0.89 -1.74 5.74
CA ALA A 98 0.26 -1.74 4.43
C ALA A 98 1.18 -2.38 3.40
N GLU A 99 0.63 -3.36 2.69
CA GLU A 99 1.22 -4.02 1.53
C GLU A 99 0.44 -3.60 0.29
N ILE A 100 1.10 -2.96 -0.67
CA ILE A 100 0.54 -2.63 -1.98
C ILE A 100 0.60 -3.87 -2.85
N LEU A 101 -0.53 -4.53 -3.05
CA LEU A 101 -0.63 -5.76 -3.83
C LEU A 101 -0.50 -5.48 -5.33
N LYS A 102 -1.11 -4.40 -5.81
CA LYS A 102 -1.04 -3.98 -7.22
C LYS A 102 -1.52 -2.54 -7.41
N VAL A 103 -1.03 -1.94 -8.50
CA VAL A 103 -1.49 -0.64 -8.99
C VAL A 103 -1.95 -0.79 -10.44
N ILE A 104 -3.23 -0.51 -10.69
CA ILE A 104 -3.84 -0.58 -12.03
C ILE A 104 -4.48 0.78 -12.33
N ASN A 105 -3.97 1.48 -13.33
CA ASN A 105 -4.36 2.86 -13.63
C ASN A 105 -4.19 3.77 -12.40
N ASN A 106 -5.30 4.31 -11.88
CA ASN A 106 -5.34 5.11 -10.66
C ASN A 106 -5.76 4.30 -9.42
N LYS A 107 -6.03 3.01 -9.54
CA LYS A 107 -6.45 2.16 -8.43
C LYS A 107 -5.23 1.52 -7.76
N VAL A 108 -5.21 1.59 -6.43
CA VAL A 108 -4.20 0.99 -5.56
C VAL A 108 -4.91 -0.03 -4.68
N PHE A 109 -4.54 -1.29 -4.81
CA PHE A 109 -5.08 -2.38 -4.01
C PHE A 109 -4.10 -2.70 -2.90
N LEU A 110 -4.58 -2.70 -1.65
CA LEU A 110 -3.74 -2.91 -0.48
C LEU A 110 -4.29 -4.03 0.39
N LYS A 111 -3.36 -4.64 1.12
CA LYS A 111 -3.62 -5.48 2.28
C LYS A 111 -3.11 -4.75 3.51
N LEU A 112 -3.95 -4.65 4.53
CA LEU A 112 -3.68 -3.97 5.78
C LEU A 112 -3.65 -5.00 6.91
N SER A 113 -2.67 -4.85 7.80
CA SER A 113 -2.54 -5.62 9.04
C SER A 113 -2.06 -4.70 10.16
N SER A 114 -1.98 -5.22 11.39
CA SER A 114 -1.55 -4.42 12.54
C SER A 114 -0.74 -5.26 13.53
N ASN A 115 -0.13 -4.63 14.53
CA ASN A 115 0.51 -5.32 15.66
C ASN A 115 -0.43 -5.55 16.85
N PHE A 116 -1.69 -5.09 16.79
CA PHE A 116 -2.65 -5.14 17.89
C PHE A 116 -3.91 -5.96 17.58
N SER A 117 -4.03 -6.49 16.36
CA SER A 117 -5.13 -7.36 15.91
C SER A 117 -4.62 -8.31 14.82
N ASP A 118 -5.13 -9.55 14.84
CA ASP A 118 -4.91 -10.56 13.79
C ASP A 118 -5.77 -10.32 12.54
N GLU A 119 -6.67 -9.33 12.58
CA GLU A 119 -7.51 -8.97 11.45
C GLU A 119 -6.68 -8.44 10.28
N ILE A 120 -7.00 -8.96 9.08
CA ILE A 120 -6.42 -8.53 7.82
C ILE A 120 -7.54 -7.94 6.98
N MET A 121 -7.33 -6.71 6.51
CA MET A 121 -8.29 -6.00 5.67
C MET A 121 -7.71 -5.76 4.28
N GLU A 122 -8.46 -6.12 3.25
CA GLU A 122 -8.15 -5.70 1.89
C GLU A 122 -8.91 -4.41 1.56
N CYS A 123 -8.24 -3.48 0.89
CA CYS A 123 -8.79 -2.16 0.59
C CYS A 123 -8.42 -1.73 -0.83
N GLU A 124 -9.35 -1.04 -1.50
CA GLU A 124 -9.10 -0.34 -2.76
C GLU A 124 -9.10 1.17 -2.51
N MET A 125 -8.00 1.83 -2.90
CA MET A 125 -7.93 3.29 -2.96
C MET A 125 -7.86 3.76 -4.41
N VAL A 126 -8.49 4.89 -4.71
CA VAL A 126 -8.40 5.57 -5.99
C VAL A 126 -7.54 6.82 -5.85
N LYS A 127 -6.44 6.92 -6.61
CA LYS A 127 -5.61 8.12 -6.70
C LYS A 127 -6.36 9.20 -7.48
N ILE A 128 -6.50 10.37 -6.88
CA ILE A 128 -7.23 11.53 -7.42
C ILE A 128 -6.33 12.75 -7.66
N LYS A 129 -5.10 12.76 -7.13
CA LYS A 129 -4.05 13.75 -7.44
C LYS A 129 -2.65 13.19 -7.21
#